data_AF-A0A091MSY3-F1
#
_entry.id   AF-A0A091MSY3-F1
#
_cell.length_a   1.000
_cell.length_b   1.000
_cell.length_c   1.000
_cell.angle_alpha   90.00
_cell.angle_beta   90.00
_cell.angle_gamma   90.00
#
_symmetry.space_group_name_H-M   'P 1'
#
loop_
_entity.id
_entity.type
_entity.pdbx_description
1 polymer ?
#
loop_
_entity_poly.entity_id
_entity_poly.type
_entity_poly.pdbx_seq_one_letter_code
_entity_poly.pdbx_strand_id
1 'polypeptide(L)'
;QIKQEKPENTPDLNNLVQEKFTALESMNTDSDFQKNEKYMYFKDQLKEMKKQYNGNETIEQIDEDIAVTQSQMNFICPITQVEMKKPVRNKVCGHVYEEDAILKIIQTRKQQKKKVR
;
A
#
# COMPACT_ATOMS: atom_id res chain seq x y z
N GLN A 1 10.21 -16.65 -65.75
CA GLN A 1 9.45 -15.61 -65.02
C GLN A 1 8.90 -16.24 -63.75
N ILE A 2 9.42 -15.86 -62.59
CA ILE A 2 9.01 -16.41 -61.30
C ILE A 2 7.95 -15.44 -60.73
N LYS A 3 6.71 -15.91 -60.57
CA LYS A 3 5.65 -15.16 -59.90
C LYS A 3 6.01 -15.07 -58.43
N GLN A 4 6.34 -13.86 -57.96
CA GLN A 4 6.48 -13.59 -56.53
C GLN A 4 5.06 -13.51 -55.94
N GLU A 5 4.68 -14.52 -55.17
CA GLU A 5 3.48 -14.47 -54.33
C GLU A 5 3.70 -13.45 -53.20
N LYS A 6 2.69 -12.61 -52.96
CA LYS A 6 2.73 -11.56 -51.94
C LYS A 6 2.88 -12.20 -50.55
N PRO A 7 3.72 -11.63 -49.66
CA PRO A 7 3.82 -12.13 -48.30
C PRO A 7 2.48 -11.93 -47.60
N GLU A 8 1.92 -13.04 -47.10
CA GLU A 8 0.72 -13.06 -46.28
C GLU A 8 1.02 -12.30 -44.98
N ASN A 9 0.31 -11.18 -44.75
CA ASN A 9 0.45 -10.38 -43.54
C ASN A 9 -0.16 -11.15 -42.37
N THR A 10 0.63 -12.02 -41.74
CA THR A 10 0.24 -12.67 -40.49
C THR A 10 0.17 -11.62 -39.38
N PRO A 11 -0.99 -11.42 -38.74
CA PRO A 11 -1.12 -10.45 -37.66
C PRO A 11 -0.22 -10.84 -36.48
N ASP A 12 0.42 -9.85 -35.88
CA ASP A 12 1.30 -10.03 -34.73
C ASP A 12 0.49 -10.49 -33.51
N LEU A 13 0.70 -11.75 -33.12
CA LEU A 13 0.02 -12.40 -32.01
C LEU A 13 0.14 -11.62 -30.70
N ASN A 14 1.27 -10.94 -30.46
CA ASN A 14 1.46 -10.17 -29.24
C ASN A 14 0.52 -8.96 -29.19
N ASN A 15 0.38 -8.25 -30.31
CA ASN A 15 -0.53 -7.10 -30.40
C ASN A 15 -1.99 -7.54 -30.24
N LEU A 16 -2.37 -8.67 -30.85
CA LEU A 16 -3.72 -9.20 -30.73
C LEU A 16 -4.04 -9.59 -29.28
N VAL A 17 -3.11 -10.26 -28.61
CA VAL A 17 -3.25 -10.62 -27.19
C VAL A 17 -3.39 -9.36 -26.34
N GLN A 18 -2.52 -8.38 -26.52
CA GLN A 18 -2.54 -7.13 -25.75
C GLN A 18 -3.85 -6.35 -25.95
N GLU A 19 -4.34 -6.24 -27.18
CA GLU A 19 -5.62 -5.62 -27.50
C GLU A 19 -6.78 -6.32 -26.75
N LYS A 20 -6.83 -7.66 -26.80
CA LYS A 20 -7.86 -8.43 -26.09
C LYS A 20 -7.78 -8.28 -24.57
N PHE A 21 -6.57 -8.26 -24.00
CA PHE A 21 -6.37 -8.04 -22.57
C PHE A 21 -6.83 -6.64 -22.14
N THR A 22 -6.42 -5.59 -22.84
CA THR A 22 -6.86 -4.22 -22.52
C THR A 22 -8.38 -4.04 -22.66
N ALA A 23 -9.00 -4.67 -23.66
CA ALA A 23 -10.46 -4.67 -23.80
C ALA A 23 -11.15 -5.33 -22.60
N LEU A 24 -10.64 -6.48 -22.14
CA LEU A 24 -11.15 -7.17 -20.95
C LEU A 24 -10.94 -6.36 -19.66
N GLU A 25 -9.76 -5.77 -19.48
CA GLU A 25 -9.46 -4.94 -18.31
C GLU A 25 -10.37 -3.71 -18.24
N SER A 26 -10.68 -3.09 -19.39
CA SER A 26 -11.58 -1.92 -19.44
C SER A 26 -13.02 -2.22 -19.03
N MET A 27 -13.42 -3.50 -19.09
CA MET A 27 -14.74 -3.96 -18.67
C MET A 27 -14.79 -4.32 -17.18
N ASN A 28 -13.64 -4.42 -16.50
CA ASN A 28 -13.61 -4.63 -15.06
C ASN A 28 -14.00 -3.34 -14.35
N THR A 29 -15.10 -3.37 -13.61
CA THR A 29 -15.52 -2.25 -12.77
C THR A 29 -15.51 -2.68 -11.31
N ASP A 30 -15.03 -1.79 -10.42
CA ASP A 30 -15.08 -1.99 -8.97
C ASP A 30 -16.51 -1.89 -8.39
N SER A 31 -17.53 -1.99 -9.24
CA SER A 31 -18.95 -1.84 -8.89
C SER A 31 -19.38 -2.83 -7.82
N ASP A 32 -18.81 -4.04 -7.83
CA ASP A 32 -19.09 -5.09 -6.85
C ASP A 32 -18.57 -4.72 -5.44
N PHE A 33 -17.43 -4.01 -5.37
CA PHE A 33 -16.89 -3.51 -4.11
C PHE A 33 -17.74 -2.36 -3.56
N GLN A 34 -18.23 -1.48 -4.44
CA GLN A 34 -19.03 -0.31 -4.03
C GLN A 34 -20.38 -0.69 -3.39
N LYS A 35 -20.93 -1.87 -3.72
CA LYS A 35 -22.15 -2.39 -3.09
C LYS A 35 -21.89 -3.18 -1.80
N ASN A 36 -20.64 -3.55 -1.54
CA ASN A 36 -20.29 -4.34 -0.37
C ASN A 36 -20.29 -3.45 0.89
N GLU A 37 -21.18 -3.75 1.83
CA GLU A 37 -21.33 -3.01 3.09
C GLU A 37 -20.02 -2.90 3.88
N LYS A 38 -19.21 -3.97 3.91
CA LYS A 38 -17.93 -3.97 4.62
C LYS A 38 -16.92 -3.03 3.95
N TYR A 39 -16.92 -2.98 2.62
CA TYR A 39 -16.04 -2.09 1.87
C TYR A 39 -16.44 -0.63 2.06
N MET A 40 -17.74 -0.33 2.02
CA MET A 40 -18.26 1.01 2.29
C MET A 40 -17.92 1.48 3.70
N TYR A 41 -18.15 0.63 4.71
CA TYR A 41 -17.80 0.93 6.10
C TYR A 41 -16.30 1.18 6.28
N PHE A 42 -15.46 0.34 5.68
CA PHE A 42 -14.01 0.54 5.70
C PHE A 42 -13.57 1.84 5.00
N LYS A 43 -14.17 2.16 3.85
CA LYS A 43 -13.90 3.39 3.12
C LYS A 43 -14.28 4.64 3.91
N ASP A 44 -15.39 4.59 4.65
CA ASP A 44 -15.80 5.69 5.51
C ASP A 44 -14.90 5.82 6.74
N GLN A 45 -14.47 4.71 7.36
CA GLN A 45 -13.43 4.75 8.40
C GLN A 45 -12.15 5.43 7.91
N LEU A 46 -11.69 5.12 6.70
CA LEU A 46 -10.50 5.75 6.11
C LEU A 46 -10.67 7.26 5.90
N LYS A 47 -11.88 7.73 5.54
CA LYS A 47 -12.16 9.17 5.41
C LYS A 47 -12.10 9.86 6.76
N GLU A 48 -12.72 9.27 7.79
CA GLU A 48 -12.71 9.82 9.15
C GLU A 48 -11.28 9.90 9.70
N MET A 49 -10.48 8.85 9.50
CA MET A 49 -9.06 8.86 9.88
C MET A 49 -8.25 9.93 9.15
N LYS A 50 -8.51 10.19 7.87
CA LYS A 50 -7.83 11.25 7.11
C LYS A 50 -8.17 12.65 7.60
N LYS A 51 -9.42 12.90 8.02
CA LYS A 51 -9.82 14.19 8.59
C LYS A 51 -9.03 14.52 9.86
N GLN A 52 -8.80 13.51 10.70
CA GLN A 52 -8.02 13.66 11.94
C GLN A 52 -6.55 13.99 11.68
N TYR A 53 -5.99 13.59 10.53
CA TYR A 53 -4.58 13.83 10.21
C TYR A 53 -4.31 15.20 9.57
N ASN A 54 -5.29 15.76 8.85
CA ASN A 54 -5.16 17.05 8.15
C ASN A 54 -5.61 18.25 9.00
N GLY A 55 -6.12 18.03 10.21
CA GLY A 55 -6.58 19.08 11.13
C GLY A 55 -5.57 19.32 12.26
N ASN A 56 -4.58 20.19 12.02
CA ASN A 56 -4.11 21.04 13.12
C ASN A 56 -5.26 22.02 13.42
N GLU A 57 -5.61 22.19 14.70
CA GLU A 57 -6.69 23.07 15.24
C GLU A 57 -8.09 22.41 15.11
N THR A 58 -8.86 22.11 16.16
CA THR A 58 -9.01 22.67 17.51
C THR A 58 -9.47 21.56 18.48
N ILE A 59 -8.76 21.39 19.59
CA ILE A 59 -9.29 20.68 20.77
C ILE A 59 -10.09 21.73 21.54
N GLU A 60 -11.28 22.08 21.07
CA GLU A 60 -12.21 22.91 21.84
C GLU A 60 -13.29 22.01 22.44
N GLN A 61 -13.15 21.86 23.77
CA GLN A 61 -14.22 21.62 24.74
C GLN A 61 -15.07 20.36 24.52
N ILE A 62 -14.62 19.25 25.11
CA ILE A 62 -15.50 18.15 25.50
C ILE A 62 -15.44 18.07 27.04
N ASP A 63 -16.63 18.18 27.64
CA ASP A 63 -16.92 18.29 29.07
C ASP A 63 -16.37 17.14 29.96
N GLU A 64 -16.41 17.41 31.26
CA GLU A 64 -15.95 16.74 32.49
C GLU A 64 -16.22 15.23 32.71
N ASP A 65 -16.41 14.40 31.69
CA ASP A 65 -16.37 12.93 31.84
C ASP A 65 -15.40 12.33 30.82
N ILE A 66 -14.22 11.91 31.29
CA ILE A 66 -13.09 11.38 30.50
C ILE A 66 -13.56 10.44 29.38
N ALA A 67 -13.64 10.96 28.16
CA ALA A 67 -13.70 10.16 26.96
C ALA A 67 -12.30 9.60 26.72
N VAL A 68 -12.17 8.27 26.74
CA VAL A 68 -10.95 7.55 26.37
C VAL A 68 -10.49 8.07 25.01
N THR A 69 -9.40 8.83 25.00
CA THR A 69 -8.88 9.40 23.76
C THR A 69 -8.40 8.27 22.87
N GLN A 70 -8.85 8.31 21.62
CA GLN A 70 -8.46 7.42 20.55
C GLN A 70 -6.93 7.30 20.54
N SER A 71 -6.42 6.07 20.66
CA SER A 71 -4.98 5.81 20.61
C SER A 71 -4.43 6.37 19.30
N GLN A 72 -3.69 7.48 19.36
CA GLN A 72 -3.06 8.07 18.20
C GLN A 72 -2.10 7.02 17.61
N MET A 73 -2.47 6.47 16.45
CA MET A 73 -1.64 5.47 15.79
C MET A 73 -0.49 6.19 15.11
N ASN A 74 0.71 6.10 15.68
CA ASN A 74 1.88 6.73 15.11
C ASN A 74 2.26 6.05 13.78
N PHE A 75 2.01 6.71 12.66
CA PHE A 75 2.44 6.28 11.32
C PHE A 75 3.92 6.54 11.05
N ILE A 76 4.62 7.19 11.99
CA ILE A 76 6.03 7.50 11.89
C ILE A 76 6.87 6.30 12.29
N CYS A 77 7.79 5.90 11.42
CA CYS A 77 8.73 4.83 11.71
C CYS A 77 9.72 5.26 12.81
N PRO A 78 9.93 4.47 13.88
CA PRO A 78 10.92 4.79 14.91
C PRO A 78 12.37 4.83 14.42
N ILE A 79 12.68 4.22 13.27
CA ILE A 79 14.04 4.14 12.71
C ILE A 79 14.28 5.29 11.73
N THR A 80 13.39 5.47 10.76
CA THR A 80 13.58 6.46 9.69
C THR A 80 12.97 7.81 10.02
N GLN A 81 12.11 7.89 11.05
CA GLN A 81 11.38 9.10 11.46
C GLN A 81 10.52 9.71 10.35
N VAL A 82 10.19 8.92 9.33
CA VAL A 82 9.26 9.28 8.25
C VAL A 82 8.03 8.39 8.30
N GLU A 83 6.98 8.79 7.59
CA GLU A 83 5.76 7.98 7.43
C GLU A 83 6.08 6.60 6.84
N MET A 84 5.56 5.55 7.47
CA MET A 84 5.71 4.16 7.05
C MET A 84 4.86 3.88 5.81
N LYS A 85 5.47 3.28 4.79
CA LYS A 85 4.80 2.75 3.59
C LYS A 85 4.49 1.26 3.73
N LYS A 86 5.39 0.49 4.35
CA LYS A 86 5.23 -0.95 4.59
C LYS A 86 5.49 -1.28 6.07
N PRO A 87 4.51 -1.05 6.95
CA PRO A 87 4.68 -1.29 8.37
C PRO A 87 4.78 -2.79 8.69
N VAL A 88 5.85 -3.19 9.38
CA VAL A 88 6.06 -4.57 9.89
C VAL A 88 6.20 -4.56 11.41
N ARG A 89 5.59 -5.56 12.08
CA ARG A 89 5.59 -5.67 13.54
C ARG A 89 6.57 -6.75 14.02
N ASN A 90 7.42 -6.41 14.99
CA ASN A 90 8.21 -7.42 15.69
C ASN A 90 7.31 -8.27 16.60
N LYS A 91 7.34 -9.60 16.43
CA LYS A 91 6.51 -10.55 17.18
C LYS A 91 6.78 -10.57 18.69
N VAL A 92 7.98 -10.18 19.13
CA VAL A 92 8.38 -10.24 20.56
C VAL A 92 8.05 -8.93 21.27
N CYS A 93 8.50 -7.79 20.73
CA CYS A 93 8.37 -6.50 21.41
C CYS A 93 7.21 -5.62 20.89
N GLY A 94 6.47 -6.07 19.87
CA GLY A 94 5.28 -5.38 19.37
C GLY A 94 5.51 -4.06 18.60
N HIS A 95 6.75 -3.55 18.56
CA HIS A 95 7.11 -2.36 17.79
C HIS A 95 6.88 -2.54 16.29
N VAL A 96 6.42 -1.47 15.66
CA VAL A 96 6.17 -1.38 14.23
C VAL A 96 7.27 -0.55 13.57
N TYR A 97 7.77 -1.00 12.43
CA TYR A 97 8.85 -0.37 11.69
C TYR A 97 8.53 -0.33 10.19
N GLU A 98 9.21 0.53 9.44
CA GLU A 98 9.29 0.40 7.99
C GLU A 98 10.10 -0.85 7.64
N GLU A 99 9.58 -1.67 6.73
CA GLU A 99 10.16 -2.97 6.34
C GLU A 99 11.63 -2.84 5.92
N ASP A 100 11.92 -1.95 4.99
CA ASP A 100 13.27 -1.76 4.44
C ASP A 100 14.26 -1.29 5.52
N ALA A 101 13.77 -0.46 6.45
CA ALA A 101 14.59 0.10 7.53
C ALA A 101 15.05 -0.98 8.51
N ILE A 102 14.12 -1.84 8.97
CA ILE A 102 14.46 -2.90 9.93
C ILE A 102 15.31 -3.99 9.28
N LEU A 103 15.04 -4.34 8.01
CA LEU A 103 15.84 -5.31 7.26
C LEU A 103 17.30 -4.85 7.13
N LYS A 104 17.53 -3.58 6.82
CA LYS A 104 18.88 -3.00 6.72
C LYS A 104 19.65 -3.08 8.05
N ILE A 105 18.98 -2.80 9.19
CA ILE A 105 19.60 -2.93 10.53
C ILE A 105 19.97 -4.38 10.81
N ILE A 106 19.06 -5.33 10.55
CA ILE A 106 19.29 -6.76 10.78
C ILE A 106 20.48 -7.26 9.95
N GLN A 107 20.54 -6.90 8.66
CA GLN A 107 21.64 -7.27 7.77
C GLN A 107 22.97 -6.69 8.24
N THR A 108 23.01 -5.40 8.60
CA THR A 108 24.22 -4.73 9.10
C THR A 108 24.76 -5.42 10.35
N ARG A 109 23.89 -5.75 11.32
CA ARG A 109 24.28 -6.48 12.53
C ARG A 109 24.82 -7.88 12.23
N LYS A 110 24.23 -8.60 11.26
CA LYS A 110 24.73 -9.91 10.83
C LYS A 110 26.13 -9.82 10.21
N GLN A 111 26.42 -8.77 9.45
CA GLN A 111 27.74 -8.55 8.86
C GLN A 111 28.79 -8.18 9.91
N GLN A 112 28.46 -7.33 10.88
CA GLN A 112 29.37 -6.96 11.98
C GLN A 112 29.77 -8.18 12.82
N LYS A 113 28.83 -9.09 13.13
CA LYS A 113 29.13 -10.34 13.84
C LYS A 113 30.10 -11.27 13.11
N LYS A 114 30.23 -11.16 11.78
CA LYS A 114 31.17 -11.96 10.97
C LYS A 114 32.58 -11.35 10.91
N LYS A 115 32.77 -10.09 11.32
CA LYS A 115 34.06 -9.37 11.22
C LYS A 115 34.92 -9.44 12.49
N VAL A 116 34.56 -10.25 13.47
CA VAL A 116 35.44 -10.54 14.60
C VAL A 116 36.48 -11.56 14.11
N ARG A 117 37.67 -11.05 13.76
CA ARG A 117 38.86 -11.85 13.46
C ARG A 117 39.90 -11.59 14.53
#